data_AF-A0AAD5NMI7-F1
#
_entry.id   AF-A0AAD5NMI7-F1
#
_cell.length_a   1.000
_cell.length_b   1.000
_cell.length_c   1.000
_cell.angle_alpha   90.00
_cell.angle_beta   90.00
_cell.angle_gamma   90.00
#
_symmetry.space_group_name_H-M   'P 1'
#
loop_
_entity.id
_entity.type
_entity.pdbx_description
1 polymer ?
#
loop_
_entity_poly.entity_id
_entity_poly.type
_entity_poly.pdbx_seq_one_letter_code
_entity_poly.pdbx_strand_id
1 'polypeptide(L)'
;MAKETKETKETENKQEDTNEIYGDMLEAIFSHVPLIDLVPASHVSKAWNRAVFSSLHHFNKVKPWLMVHAQRKRPPYVKTTLAYDPRSSVWIEIKQPPVGHVSELRSSHSTFLYMLSPTRLSFSSDPLNLTWQHVDVPLSWRTDPIVAAAGDCIVLAGGACDFEDDPLAVEIYNVRNRTWERCENMPAILKDSAAATWLSVAVSRSKIYVSEKYSGLTYSFDPETKTWRGPYDLRPDPNMFFSTIAFSDDNRLIMVGLTGVPESVSSVKCGK
;
A
#
# COMPACT_ATOMS: atom_id res chain seq x y z
N MET A 1 34.93 16.87 83.96
CA MET A 1 34.64 15.52 83.44
C MET A 1 33.13 15.42 83.23
N ALA A 2 32.66 15.76 82.04
CA ALA A 2 31.28 15.53 81.63
C ALA A 2 31.30 14.42 80.57
N LYS A 3 30.64 13.30 80.85
CA LYS A 3 30.43 12.22 79.89
C LYS A 3 29.12 12.53 79.18
N GLU A 4 29.21 13.04 77.96
CA GLU A 4 28.07 13.12 77.04
C GLU A 4 27.85 11.75 76.41
N THR A 5 26.61 11.28 76.53
CA THR A 5 26.07 10.08 75.91
C THR A 5 25.92 10.34 74.42
N LYS A 6 26.60 9.53 73.61
CA LYS A 6 26.60 9.60 72.15
C LYS A 6 25.35 8.91 71.62
N GLU A 7 24.30 9.68 71.31
CA GLU A 7 23.17 9.19 70.49
C GLU A 7 23.64 9.08 69.04
N THR A 8 23.92 7.86 68.61
CA THR A 8 24.12 7.53 67.21
C THR A 8 22.75 7.45 66.55
N LYS A 9 22.34 8.52 65.84
CA LYS A 9 21.20 8.45 64.92
C LYS A 9 21.61 7.62 63.71
N GLU A 10 21.09 6.40 63.65
CA GLU A 10 21.04 5.60 62.43
C GLU A 10 20.21 6.36 61.40
N THR A 11 20.89 6.90 60.39
CA THR A 11 20.25 7.36 59.17
C THR A 11 19.78 6.11 58.42
N GLU A 12 18.51 5.73 58.63
CA GLU A 12 17.80 4.86 57.71
C GLU A 12 17.83 5.51 56.31
N ASN A 13 18.78 5.07 55.50
CA ASN A 13 18.74 5.25 54.06
C ASN A 13 17.56 4.40 53.57
N LYS A 14 16.35 4.97 53.63
CA LYS A 14 15.24 4.50 52.82
C LYS A 14 15.65 4.77 51.38
N GLN A 15 16.27 3.76 50.79
CA GLN A 15 16.38 3.63 49.35
C GLN A 15 14.96 3.76 48.83
N GLU A 16 14.62 4.92 48.28
CA GLU A 16 13.44 5.07 47.47
C GLU A 16 13.55 3.98 46.41
N ASP A 17 12.64 3.00 46.46
CA ASP A 17 12.37 2.12 45.34
C ASP A 17 11.97 3.05 44.19
N THR A 18 12.97 3.50 43.43
CA THR A 18 12.75 4.05 42.12
C THR A 18 12.00 2.97 41.38
N ASN A 19 10.74 3.23 41.03
CA ASN A 19 9.88 2.35 40.24
C ASN A 19 10.54 2.06 38.89
N GLU A 20 11.56 1.21 38.88
CA GLU A 20 12.21 0.72 37.68
C GLU A 20 11.18 -0.17 36.99
N ILE A 21 10.72 0.27 35.83
CA ILE A 21 9.85 -0.54 35.00
C ILE A 21 10.67 -1.75 34.55
N TYR A 22 10.33 -2.93 35.06
CA TYR A 22 10.97 -4.19 34.71
C TYR A 22 10.83 -4.48 33.20
N GLY A 23 11.82 -5.18 32.63
CA GLY A 23 11.93 -5.37 31.18
C GLY A 23 10.72 -6.08 30.55
N ASP A 24 10.12 -7.02 31.26
CA ASP A 24 8.88 -7.71 30.88
C ASP A 24 7.68 -6.77 30.79
N MET A 25 7.55 -5.83 31.73
CA MET A 25 6.51 -4.81 31.70
C MET A 25 6.70 -3.85 30.51
N LEU A 26 7.94 -3.45 30.21
CA LEU A 26 8.23 -2.64 29.01
C LEU A 26 7.85 -3.38 27.72
N GLU A 27 8.18 -4.68 27.62
CA GLU A 27 7.80 -5.50 26.46
C GLU A 27 6.28 -5.59 26.29
N ALA A 28 5.55 -5.79 27.39
CA ALA A 28 4.10 -5.80 27.39
C ALA A 28 3.52 -4.45 26.95
N ILE A 29 4.06 -3.33 27.44
CA ILE A 29 3.66 -1.98 27.02
C ILE A 29 3.89 -1.81 25.51
N PHE A 30 5.09 -2.10 25.00
CA PHE A 30 5.42 -1.96 23.57
C PHE A 30 4.68 -2.96 22.66
N SER A 31 4.04 -3.98 23.22
CA SER A 31 3.13 -4.84 22.46
C SER A 31 1.82 -4.17 22.06
N HIS A 32 1.45 -3.07 22.75
CA HIS A 32 0.23 -2.30 22.52
C HIS A 32 0.49 -0.87 22.00
N VAL A 33 1.75 -0.44 21.93
CA VAL A 33 2.11 0.86 21.36
C VAL A 33 2.09 0.78 19.82
N PRO A 34 1.54 1.80 19.14
CA PRO A 34 1.55 1.85 17.68
C PRO A 34 2.94 1.72 17.07
N LEU A 35 3.06 1.00 15.94
CA LEU A 35 4.37 0.74 15.31
C LEU A 35 5.13 2.02 14.98
N ILE A 36 4.43 3.10 14.62
CA ILE A 36 5.02 4.40 14.29
C ILE A 36 5.72 5.05 15.49
N ASP A 37 5.26 4.77 16.71
CA ASP A 37 5.80 5.32 17.95
C ASP A 37 6.92 4.43 18.54
N LEU A 38 7.10 3.21 18.02
CA LEU A 38 8.16 2.30 18.48
C LEU A 38 9.56 2.77 18.04
N VAL A 39 9.67 3.44 16.89
CA VAL A 39 10.94 4.02 16.42
C VAL A 39 11.48 5.04 17.42
N PRO A 40 10.77 6.13 17.78
CA PRO A 40 11.26 7.07 18.77
C PRO A 40 11.44 6.42 20.16
N ALA A 41 10.57 5.48 20.57
CA ALA A 41 10.72 4.75 21.82
C ALA A 41 12.04 3.96 21.88
N SER A 42 12.46 3.35 20.76
CA SER A 42 13.71 2.57 20.69
C SER A 42 14.98 3.40 20.91
N HIS A 43 14.90 4.72 20.82
CA HIS A 43 16.02 5.64 21.00
C HIS A 43 16.13 6.23 22.42
N VAL A 44 15.17 5.95 23.32
CA VAL A 44 15.16 6.49 24.68
C VAL A 44 16.31 5.94 25.53
N SER A 45 16.52 4.62 25.50
CA SER A 45 17.58 3.95 26.27
C SER A 45 17.88 2.55 25.71
N LYS A 46 19.00 1.95 26.14
CA LYS A 46 19.32 0.55 25.80
C LYS A 46 18.29 -0.44 26.32
N ALA A 47 17.62 -0.14 27.44
CA ALA A 47 16.56 -0.99 27.98
C ALA A 47 15.30 -0.93 27.10
N TRP A 48 14.88 0.28 26.72
CA TRP A 48 13.74 0.49 25.81
C TRP A 48 13.99 -0.10 24.44
N ASN A 49 15.19 0.09 23.89
CA ASN A 49 15.60 -0.52 22.63
C ASN A 49 15.41 -2.05 22.66
N ARG A 50 15.96 -2.72 23.68
CA ARG A 50 15.82 -4.18 23.86
C ARG A 50 14.37 -4.61 24.00
N ALA A 51 13.58 -3.90 24.81
CA ALA A 51 12.17 -4.21 25.02
C ALA A 51 11.33 -4.01 23.75
N VAL A 52 11.58 -2.97 22.95
CA VAL A 52 10.93 -2.75 21.66
C VAL A 52 11.20 -3.91 20.71
N PHE A 53 12.47 -4.29 20.49
CA PHE A 53 12.81 -5.41 19.61
C PHE A 53 12.27 -6.74 20.12
N SER A 54 12.38 -7.01 21.43
CA SER A 54 11.79 -8.20 22.03
C SER A 54 10.28 -8.25 21.82
N SER A 55 9.59 -7.12 22.01
CA SER A 55 8.15 -7.02 21.77
C SER A 55 7.76 -7.30 20.32
N LEU A 56 8.58 -6.90 19.34
CA LEU A 56 8.31 -7.13 17.91
C LEU A 56 8.49 -8.60 17.52
N HIS A 57 9.41 -9.31 18.18
CA HIS A 57 9.68 -10.72 17.93
C HIS A 57 8.69 -11.65 18.62
N HIS A 58 8.35 -11.37 19.88
CA HIS A 58 7.61 -12.31 20.73
C HIS A 58 6.11 -12.02 20.83
N PHE A 59 5.69 -10.77 20.69
CA PHE A 59 4.30 -10.34 20.89
C PHE A 59 3.72 -9.74 19.61
N ASN A 60 2.41 -9.90 19.39
CA ASN A 60 1.63 -9.24 18.34
C ASN A 60 2.37 -9.05 17.00
N LYS A 61 2.70 -10.17 16.33
CA LYS A 61 3.45 -10.20 15.06
C LYS A 61 2.96 -9.11 14.11
N VAL A 62 3.90 -8.41 13.48
CA VAL A 62 3.61 -7.36 12.51
C VAL A 62 2.77 -7.94 11.37
N LYS A 63 1.66 -7.27 11.08
CA LYS A 63 0.73 -7.60 9.98
C LYS A 63 0.64 -6.40 9.04
N PRO A 64 0.25 -6.59 7.77
CA PRO A 64 0.02 -5.50 6.84
C PRO A 64 -0.96 -4.47 7.40
N TRP A 65 -0.66 -3.20 7.20
CA TRP A 65 -1.52 -2.09 7.60
C TRP A 65 -2.63 -1.90 6.57
N LEU A 66 -3.83 -1.55 7.05
CA LEU A 66 -4.91 -1.09 6.19
C LEU A 66 -4.86 0.44 6.14
N MET A 67 -4.70 1.00 4.94
CA MET A 67 -4.72 2.44 4.72
C MET A 67 -5.99 2.84 3.98
N VAL A 68 -6.65 3.88 4.47
CA VAL A 68 -7.84 4.47 3.88
C VAL A 68 -7.52 5.91 3.51
N HIS A 69 -7.60 6.21 2.22
CA HIS A 69 -7.45 7.56 1.69
C HIS A 69 -8.82 8.13 1.35
N ALA A 70 -9.16 9.26 1.96
CA ALA A 70 -10.38 10.00 1.69
C ALA A 70 -10.04 11.33 1.02
N GLN A 71 -10.71 11.64 -0.08
CA GLN A 71 -10.57 12.93 -0.78
C GLN A 71 -11.96 13.55 -0.98
N ARG A 72 -12.09 14.83 -0.61
CA ARG A 72 -13.31 15.59 -0.93
C ARG A 72 -13.35 15.92 -2.42
N LYS A 73 -14.50 15.71 -3.05
CA LYS A 73 -14.75 16.06 -4.47
C LYS A 73 -14.97 17.56 -4.73
N ARG A 74 -15.00 18.39 -3.69
CA ARG A 74 -15.24 19.83 -3.80
C ARG A 74 -14.08 20.61 -3.15
N PRO A 75 -13.82 21.85 -3.60
CA PRO A 75 -12.85 22.73 -2.94
C PRO A 75 -13.13 22.82 -1.43
N PRO A 76 -12.11 22.73 -0.56
CA PRO A 76 -10.67 22.81 -0.84
C PRO A 76 -9.98 21.45 -1.13
N TYR A 77 -10.71 20.42 -1.56
CA TYR A 77 -10.16 19.10 -1.95
C TYR A 77 -9.27 18.45 -0.89
N VAL A 78 -9.65 18.60 0.39
CA VAL A 78 -8.92 18.04 1.52
C VAL A 78 -8.75 16.54 1.35
N LYS A 79 -7.52 16.07 1.59
CA LYS A 79 -7.15 14.67 1.64
C LYS A 79 -6.85 14.28 3.08
N THR A 80 -7.36 13.14 3.50
CA THR A 80 -7.08 12.55 4.80
C THR A 80 -6.65 11.11 4.59
N THR A 81 -5.59 10.70 5.28
CA THR A 81 -5.10 9.33 5.26
C THR A 81 -5.14 8.77 6.66
N LEU A 82 -5.88 7.68 6.83
CA LEU A 82 -5.99 6.94 8.08
C LEU A 82 -5.34 5.57 7.88
N ALA A 83 -4.47 5.18 8.80
CA ALA A 83 -3.84 3.87 8.82
C ALA A 83 -4.27 3.10 10.07
N TYR A 84 -4.77 1.88 9.88
CA TYR A 84 -5.05 0.97 10.97
C TYR A 84 -3.81 0.14 11.28
N ASP A 85 -3.30 0.28 12.50
CA ASP A 85 -2.24 -0.57 13.01
C ASP A 85 -2.82 -1.84 13.65
N PRO A 86 -2.69 -3.01 13.01
CA PRO A 86 -3.22 -4.26 13.55
C PRO A 86 -2.48 -4.75 14.81
N ARG A 87 -1.31 -4.20 15.14
CA ARG A 87 -0.56 -4.56 16.35
C ARG A 87 -1.19 -3.93 17.59
N SER A 88 -1.42 -2.61 17.52
CA SER A 88 -2.00 -1.82 18.61
C SER A 88 -3.53 -1.75 18.56
N SER A 89 -4.15 -2.16 17.43
CA SER A 89 -5.59 -2.02 17.17
C SER A 89 -6.09 -0.58 17.15
N VAL A 90 -5.24 0.36 16.73
CA VAL A 90 -5.53 1.80 16.71
C VAL A 90 -5.53 2.34 15.29
N TRP A 91 -6.43 3.29 15.02
CA TRP A 91 -6.40 4.12 13.81
C TRP A 91 -5.52 5.35 14.03
N ILE A 92 -4.63 5.61 13.09
CA ILE A 92 -3.64 6.69 13.15
C ILE A 92 -3.83 7.58 11.92
N GLU A 93 -3.87 8.89 12.13
CA GLU A 93 -3.85 9.84 11.01
C GLU A 93 -2.42 10.03 10.50
N ILE A 94 -2.20 9.71 9.22
CA ILE A 94 -0.93 9.94 8.56
C ILE A 94 -0.93 11.35 7.96
N LYS A 95 -0.10 12.22 8.53
CA LYS A 95 0.09 13.58 8.02
C LYS A 95 0.89 13.54 6.72
N GLN A 96 0.18 13.61 5.61
CA GLN A 96 0.79 13.71 4.30
C GLN A 96 1.33 15.13 4.04
N PRO A 97 2.41 15.28 3.26
CA PRO A 97 2.83 16.60 2.80
C PRO A 97 1.71 17.26 1.98
N PRO A 98 1.67 18.61 1.95
CA PRO A 98 0.71 19.32 1.12
C PRO A 98 1.01 19.07 -0.36
N VAL A 99 0.31 18.10 -0.95
CA VAL A 99 0.33 17.87 -2.40
C VAL A 99 -0.86 18.60 -2.99
N GLY A 100 -0.59 19.62 -3.80
CA GLY A 100 -1.62 20.38 -4.52
C GLY A 100 -2.60 19.45 -5.25
N HIS A 101 -3.86 19.85 -5.34
CA HIS A 101 -4.86 19.05 -6.06
C HIS A 101 -4.52 19.01 -7.54
N VAL A 102 -4.16 17.82 -8.03
CA VAL A 102 -3.92 17.54 -9.45
C VAL A 102 -5.20 16.93 -10.05
N SER A 103 -5.71 15.87 -9.43
CA SER A 103 -6.95 15.19 -9.79
C SER A 103 -7.42 14.26 -8.65
N GLU A 104 -8.24 13.27 -8.97
CA GLU A 104 -8.67 12.23 -8.03
C GLU A 104 -7.51 11.30 -7.68
N LEU A 105 -7.33 11.05 -6.38
CA LEU A 105 -6.36 10.13 -5.83
C LEU A 105 -6.81 8.70 -6.07
N ARG A 106 -5.96 7.91 -6.72
CA ARG A 106 -6.20 6.52 -7.06
C ARG A 106 -5.07 5.63 -6.57
N SER A 107 -5.36 4.35 -6.41
CA SER A 107 -4.39 3.30 -6.12
C SER A 107 -4.61 2.15 -7.09
N SER A 108 -3.53 1.53 -7.54
CA SER A 108 -3.60 0.34 -8.39
C SER A 108 -3.14 -0.93 -7.68
N HIS A 109 -2.21 -0.82 -6.73
CA HIS A 109 -1.69 -1.93 -5.94
C HIS A 109 -1.04 -1.41 -4.66
N SER A 110 -1.03 -2.24 -3.61
CA SER A 110 -0.36 -2.05 -2.31
C SER A 110 -0.14 -0.57 -1.91
N THR A 111 1.11 -0.08 -1.95
CA THR A 111 1.50 1.25 -1.48
C THR A 111 1.54 2.30 -2.59
N PHE A 112 1.19 1.93 -3.83
CA PHE A 112 1.28 2.84 -4.97
C PHE A 112 0.02 3.70 -5.08
N LEU A 113 0.22 5.01 -4.97
CA LEU A 113 -0.80 6.02 -5.17
C LEU A 113 -0.43 6.90 -6.36
N TYR A 114 -1.45 7.35 -7.09
CA TYR A 114 -1.27 8.26 -8.20
C TYR A 114 -2.44 9.24 -8.35
N MET A 115 -2.16 10.33 -9.05
CA MET A 115 -3.11 11.32 -9.55
C MET A 115 -2.70 11.64 -10.99
N LEU A 116 -3.63 11.44 -11.93
CA LEU A 116 -3.42 11.71 -13.35
C LEU A 116 -4.35 12.84 -13.81
N SER A 117 -3.80 13.87 -14.44
CA SER A 117 -4.54 14.96 -15.08
C SER A 117 -4.00 15.20 -16.50
N PRO A 118 -4.72 15.98 -17.35
CA PRO A 118 -4.27 16.28 -18.72
C PRO A 118 -2.94 17.03 -18.81
N THR A 119 -2.37 17.46 -17.69
CA THR A 119 -1.12 18.24 -17.65
C THR A 119 -0.05 17.65 -16.74
N ARG A 120 -0.36 16.61 -15.94
CA ARG A 120 0.61 16.02 -15.02
C ARG A 120 0.23 14.60 -14.60
N LEU A 121 1.24 13.75 -14.44
CA LEU A 121 1.17 12.54 -13.63
C LEU A 121 1.90 12.78 -12.31
N SER A 122 1.25 12.49 -11.19
CA SER A 122 1.86 12.54 -9.86
C SER A 122 1.70 11.20 -9.18
N PHE A 123 2.76 10.66 -8.58
CA PHE A 123 2.71 9.35 -7.94
C PHE A 123 3.60 9.26 -6.71
N SER A 124 3.29 8.30 -5.85
CA SER A 124 4.04 7.94 -4.67
C SER A 124 4.06 6.42 -4.52
N SER A 125 5.21 5.86 -4.18
CA SER A 125 5.41 4.42 -3.99
C SER A 125 5.94 4.08 -2.60
N ASP A 126 6.30 5.08 -1.79
CA ASP A 126 6.77 4.84 -0.43
C ASP A 126 5.61 4.37 0.47
N PRO A 127 5.86 3.51 1.47
CA PRO A 127 4.78 2.86 2.22
C PRO A 127 3.80 3.79 2.95
N LEU A 128 4.20 5.02 3.26
CA LEU A 128 3.35 6.00 3.97
C LEU A 128 2.88 7.14 3.05
N ASN A 129 3.24 7.07 1.77
CA ASN A 129 3.01 8.07 0.74
C ASN A 129 3.42 9.50 1.13
N LEU A 130 4.59 9.61 1.75
CA LEU A 130 5.19 10.88 2.21
C LEU A 130 6.03 11.56 1.12
N THR A 131 6.39 10.85 0.06
CA THR A 131 7.19 11.36 -1.05
C THR A 131 6.42 11.27 -2.35
N TRP A 132 6.24 12.41 -3.01
CA TRP A 132 5.49 12.51 -4.25
C TRP A 132 6.41 12.96 -5.38
N GLN A 133 6.33 12.25 -6.50
CA GLN A 133 7.00 12.60 -7.74
C GLN A 133 5.99 13.22 -8.69
N HIS A 134 6.44 14.21 -9.46
CA HIS A 134 5.63 14.94 -10.43
C HIS A 134 6.33 14.90 -11.77
N VAL A 135 5.65 14.37 -12.78
CA VAL A 135 6.22 14.15 -14.11
C VAL A 135 5.26 14.64 -15.18
N ASP A 136 5.79 14.89 -16.38
CA ASP A 136 5.00 15.27 -17.53
C ASP A 136 4.02 14.16 -17.91
N VAL A 137 2.97 14.56 -18.63
CA VAL A 137 1.90 13.64 -19.04
C VAL A 137 2.38 12.52 -19.96
N PRO A 138 1.64 11.39 -20.00
CA PRO A 138 1.77 10.46 -21.09
C PRO A 138 1.54 11.13 -22.45
N LEU A 139 2.06 10.50 -23.49
CA LEU A 139 1.95 10.90 -24.90
C LEU A 139 0.49 10.89 -25.38
N SER A 140 -0.36 10.03 -24.80
CA SER A 140 -1.79 9.97 -25.11
C SER A 140 -2.63 10.19 -23.85
N TRP A 141 -3.57 11.15 -23.94
CA TRP A 141 -4.52 11.43 -22.87
C TRP A 141 -5.60 10.35 -22.80
N ARG A 142 -6.05 10.05 -21.59
CA ARG A 142 -6.92 8.91 -21.26
C ARG A 142 -7.58 9.12 -19.90
N THR A 143 -8.81 8.66 -19.74
CA THR A 143 -9.53 8.64 -18.47
C THR A 143 -9.51 7.22 -17.89
N ASP A 144 -9.32 7.11 -16.58
CA ASP A 144 -9.27 5.82 -15.86
C ASP A 144 -8.40 4.71 -16.49
N PRO A 145 -7.14 4.98 -16.87
CA PRO A 145 -6.23 3.94 -17.35
C PRO A 145 -5.73 3.06 -16.20
N ILE A 146 -5.19 1.90 -16.55
CA ILE A 146 -4.32 1.15 -15.64
C ILE A 146 -3.07 2.00 -15.41
N VAL A 147 -2.71 2.25 -14.14
CA VAL A 147 -1.45 2.91 -13.77
C VAL A 147 -0.73 2.04 -12.76
N ALA A 148 0.37 1.40 -13.12
CA ALA A 148 1.05 0.43 -12.25
C ALA A 148 2.57 0.65 -12.23
N ALA A 149 3.20 0.41 -11.08
CA ALA A 149 4.64 0.55 -10.90
C ALA A 149 5.29 -0.83 -10.83
N ALA A 150 6.10 -1.18 -11.82
CA ALA A 150 6.84 -2.43 -11.90
C ALA A 150 8.33 -2.13 -12.05
N GLY A 151 9.11 -2.41 -11.01
CA GLY A 151 10.51 -2.00 -10.94
C GLY A 151 10.66 -0.48 -11.03
N ASP A 152 11.49 -0.01 -11.95
CA ASP A 152 11.72 1.42 -12.22
C ASP A 152 10.80 2.00 -13.31
N CYS A 153 9.72 1.28 -13.65
CA CYS A 153 8.80 1.64 -14.72
C CYS A 153 7.41 1.93 -14.15
N ILE A 154 6.82 3.05 -14.54
CA ILE A 154 5.40 3.34 -14.35
C ILE A 154 4.70 3.07 -15.68
N VAL A 155 3.81 2.10 -15.71
CA VAL A 155 3.08 1.68 -16.91
C VAL A 155 1.68 2.25 -16.89
N LEU A 156 1.31 2.92 -17.99
CA LEU A 156 -0.02 3.40 -18.28
C LEU A 156 -0.60 2.59 -19.44
N ALA A 157 -1.71 1.89 -19.22
CA ALA A 157 -2.30 1.03 -20.24
C ALA A 157 -3.82 1.24 -20.35
N GLY A 158 -4.31 1.34 -21.58
CA GLY A 158 -5.72 1.47 -21.89
C GLY A 158 -6.35 2.73 -21.31
N GLY A 159 -7.56 2.60 -20.78
CA GLY A 159 -8.40 3.69 -20.29
C GLY A 159 -9.63 3.88 -21.19
N ALA A 160 -10.60 4.61 -20.67
CA ALA A 160 -11.67 5.16 -21.48
C ALA A 160 -11.18 6.47 -22.11
N CYS A 161 -11.64 6.82 -23.30
CA CYS A 161 -11.43 8.16 -23.84
C CYS A 161 -12.73 8.66 -24.47
N ASP A 162 -13.13 9.89 -24.13
CA ASP A 162 -14.30 10.53 -24.73
C ASP A 162 -13.97 11.14 -26.12
N PHE A 163 -12.68 11.27 -26.46
CA PHE A 163 -12.19 11.84 -27.72
C PHE A 163 -11.00 11.00 -28.22
N GLU A 164 -11.13 10.38 -29.39
CA GLU A 164 -10.22 9.34 -29.91
C GLU A 164 -8.72 9.69 -29.80
N ASP A 165 -8.05 9.08 -28.83
CA ASP A 165 -6.61 8.80 -28.84
C ASP A 165 -6.44 7.33 -28.42
N ASP A 166 -5.67 6.58 -29.22
CA ASP A 166 -5.52 5.12 -29.20
C ASP A 166 -5.90 4.44 -27.85
N PRO A 167 -7.12 3.88 -27.72
CA PRO A 167 -7.65 3.35 -26.46
C PRO A 167 -6.92 2.07 -26.00
N LEU A 168 -6.04 1.52 -26.82
CA LEU A 168 -5.20 0.37 -26.50
C LEU A 168 -3.74 0.77 -26.27
N ALA A 169 -3.41 2.06 -26.32
CA ALA A 169 -2.05 2.52 -26.14
C ALA A 169 -1.51 2.09 -24.78
N VAL A 170 -0.28 1.58 -24.80
CA VAL A 170 0.50 1.31 -23.60
C VAL A 170 1.73 2.18 -23.63
N GLU A 171 1.98 2.86 -22.52
CA GLU A 171 3.09 3.77 -22.35
C GLU A 171 3.82 3.46 -21.05
N ILE A 172 5.15 3.56 -21.08
CA ILE A 172 6.00 3.37 -19.92
C ILE A 172 6.76 4.65 -19.66
N TYR A 173 6.69 5.13 -18.43
CA TYR A 173 7.61 6.12 -17.90
C TYR A 173 8.72 5.42 -17.14
N ASN A 174 9.96 5.57 -17.60
CA ASN A 174 11.12 5.06 -16.88
C ASN A 174 11.63 6.12 -15.89
N VAL A 175 11.61 5.77 -14.61
CA VAL A 175 11.90 6.69 -13.49
C VAL A 175 13.37 7.13 -13.49
N ARG A 176 14.29 6.28 -13.98
CA ARG A 176 15.74 6.56 -13.98
C ARG A 176 16.12 7.56 -15.07
N ASN A 177 15.65 7.34 -16.29
CA ASN A 177 15.99 8.20 -17.43
C ASN A 177 14.99 9.36 -17.63
N ARG A 178 13.83 9.32 -16.94
CA ARG A 178 12.75 10.30 -17.00
C ARG A 178 12.16 10.48 -18.40
N THR A 179 11.99 9.38 -19.13
CA THR A 179 11.42 9.40 -20.48
C THR A 179 10.18 8.53 -20.58
N TRP A 180 9.25 8.98 -21.41
CA TRP A 180 8.11 8.21 -21.87
C TRP A 180 8.47 7.38 -23.11
N GLU A 181 7.91 6.19 -23.19
CA GLU A 181 8.04 5.32 -24.36
C GLU A 181 6.73 4.57 -24.63
N ARG A 182 6.36 4.45 -25.91
CA ARG A 182 5.21 3.64 -26.34
C ARG A 182 5.59 2.17 -26.50
N CYS A 183 4.69 1.28 -26.12
CA CYS A 183 4.89 -0.16 -26.13
C CYS A 183 3.87 -0.90 -27.00
N GLU A 184 3.92 -2.23 -27.00
CA GLU A 184 2.88 -3.06 -27.59
C GLU A 184 1.50 -2.68 -27.04
N ASN A 185 0.53 -2.56 -27.94
CA ASN A 185 -0.84 -2.23 -27.58
C ASN A 185 -1.46 -3.30 -26.68
N MET A 186 -2.36 -2.85 -25.80
CA MET A 186 -3.12 -3.67 -24.88
C MET A 186 -4.03 -4.65 -25.64
N PRO A 187 -4.26 -5.87 -25.12
CA PRO A 187 -5.16 -6.83 -25.73
C PRO A 187 -6.55 -6.23 -25.98
N ALA A 188 -7.07 -6.40 -27.20
CA ALA A 188 -8.33 -5.78 -27.65
C ALA A 188 -9.55 -6.17 -26.80
N ILE A 189 -9.52 -7.30 -26.08
CA ILE A 189 -10.61 -7.70 -25.18
C ILE A 189 -10.75 -6.78 -23.96
N LEU A 190 -9.66 -6.09 -23.60
CA LEU A 190 -9.64 -5.14 -22.47
C LEU A 190 -9.92 -3.70 -22.94
N LYS A 191 -10.24 -3.51 -24.23
CA LYS A 191 -10.58 -2.19 -24.78
C LYS A 191 -11.76 -1.60 -24.00
N ASP A 192 -11.74 -0.28 -23.83
CA ASP A 192 -12.82 0.50 -23.20
C ASP A 192 -13.14 0.08 -21.74
N SER A 193 -12.29 -0.76 -21.13
CA SER A 193 -12.42 -1.19 -19.75
C SER A 193 -11.80 -0.14 -18.82
N ALA A 194 -12.65 0.70 -18.24
CA ALA A 194 -12.28 1.61 -17.15
C ALA A 194 -11.61 0.82 -16.00
N ALA A 195 -10.35 1.14 -15.69
CA ALA A 195 -9.52 0.34 -14.80
C ALA A 195 -10.13 0.19 -13.41
N ALA A 196 -10.69 1.26 -12.84
CA ALA A 196 -11.28 1.20 -11.51
C ALA A 196 -12.50 0.27 -11.43
N THR A 197 -13.26 0.18 -12.53
CA THR A 197 -14.55 -0.52 -12.55
C THR A 197 -14.41 -1.98 -12.99
N TRP A 198 -13.72 -2.21 -14.12
CA TRP A 198 -13.76 -3.49 -14.84
C TRP A 198 -12.53 -4.37 -14.65
N LEU A 199 -11.42 -3.78 -14.21
CA LEU A 199 -10.13 -4.45 -14.20
C LEU A 199 -9.60 -4.64 -12.78
N SER A 200 -8.96 -5.77 -12.56
CA SER A 200 -8.17 -6.03 -11.36
C SER A 200 -6.70 -6.09 -11.75
N VAL A 201 -5.86 -5.35 -11.03
CA VAL A 201 -4.44 -5.19 -11.37
C VAL A 201 -3.60 -5.73 -10.20
N ALA A 202 -2.64 -6.58 -10.51
CA ALA A 202 -1.66 -7.07 -9.55
C ALA A 202 -0.26 -6.89 -10.12
N VAL A 203 0.69 -6.45 -9.30
CA VAL A 203 2.05 -6.14 -9.75
C VAL A 203 3.04 -6.98 -8.96
N SER A 204 3.89 -7.71 -9.69
CA SER A 204 5.10 -8.33 -9.16
C SER A 204 6.27 -7.36 -9.30
N ARG A 205 7.46 -7.73 -8.80
CA ARG A 205 8.65 -6.86 -8.91
C ARG A 205 8.97 -6.39 -10.34
N SER A 206 8.63 -7.16 -11.36
CA SER A 206 8.98 -6.85 -12.76
C SER A 206 7.84 -6.96 -13.76
N LYS A 207 6.66 -7.47 -13.38
CA LYS A 207 5.53 -7.69 -14.30
C LYS A 207 4.22 -7.23 -13.73
N ILE A 208 3.35 -6.77 -14.62
CA ILE A 208 1.98 -6.36 -14.31
C ILE A 208 1.04 -7.45 -14.80
N TYR A 209 0.06 -7.79 -13.98
CA TYR A 209 -1.03 -8.70 -14.32
C TYR A 209 -2.32 -7.91 -14.29
N VAL A 210 -3.15 -8.12 -15.31
CA VAL A 210 -4.44 -7.44 -15.48
C VAL A 210 -5.48 -8.51 -15.75
N SER A 211 -6.48 -8.61 -14.89
CA SER A 211 -7.63 -9.49 -15.06
C SER A 211 -8.88 -8.66 -15.31
N GLU A 212 -9.65 -9.02 -16.33
CA GLU A 212 -11.02 -8.51 -16.45
C GLU A 212 -11.89 -9.24 -15.41
N LYS A 213 -12.62 -8.48 -14.60
CA LYS A 213 -13.22 -8.99 -13.36
C LYS A 213 -14.29 -10.05 -13.64
N TYR A 214 -15.08 -9.94 -14.71
CA TYR A 214 -16.23 -10.80 -14.94
C TYR A 214 -15.90 -12.08 -15.71
N SER A 215 -15.09 -11.98 -16.75
CA SER A 215 -14.59 -13.13 -17.52
C SER A 215 -13.49 -13.89 -16.80
N GLY A 216 -12.72 -13.22 -15.93
CA GLY A 216 -11.54 -13.77 -15.26
C GLY A 216 -10.33 -13.96 -16.17
N LEU A 217 -10.41 -13.51 -17.44
CA LEU A 217 -9.29 -13.57 -18.36
C LEU A 217 -8.19 -12.62 -17.90
N THR A 218 -7.02 -13.19 -17.68
CA THR A 218 -5.85 -12.49 -17.17
C THR A 218 -4.78 -12.37 -18.26
N TYR A 219 -4.14 -11.21 -18.33
CA TYR A 219 -2.99 -10.95 -19.18
C TYR A 219 -1.83 -10.45 -18.33
N SER A 220 -0.60 -10.69 -18.79
CA SER A 220 0.59 -10.13 -18.16
C SER A 220 1.33 -9.22 -19.12
N PHE A 221 1.75 -8.06 -18.64
CA PHE A 221 2.65 -7.15 -19.34
C PHE A 221 4.04 -7.17 -18.70
N ASP A 222 5.05 -7.31 -19.53
CA ASP A 222 6.45 -7.30 -19.15
C ASP A 222 7.08 -5.98 -19.63
N PRO A 223 7.36 -5.01 -18.74
CA PRO A 223 7.94 -3.70 -19.08
C PRO A 223 9.36 -3.77 -19.66
N GLU A 224 10.11 -4.85 -19.40
CA GLU A 224 11.48 -5.03 -19.92
C GLU A 224 11.43 -5.40 -21.39
N THR A 225 10.60 -6.39 -21.73
CA THR A 225 10.41 -6.83 -23.12
C THR A 225 9.38 -5.99 -23.89
N LYS A 226 8.59 -5.19 -23.17
CA LYS A 226 7.47 -4.35 -23.67
C LYS A 226 6.38 -5.15 -24.37
N THR A 227 6.17 -6.38 -23.90
CA THR A 227 5.22 -7.32 -24.53
C THR A 227 4.11 -7.79 -23.60
N TRP A 228 2.97 -8.09 -24.19
CA TRP A 228 1.86 -8.76 -23.53
C TRP A 228 1.93 -10.29 -23.70
N ARG A 229 1.42 -11.01 -22.71
CA ARG A 229 1.21 -12.47 -22.78
C ARG A 229 -0.15 -12.84 -22.20
N GLY A 230 -0.69 -13.95 -22.69
CA GLY A 230 -2.02 -14.45 -22.33
C GLY A 230 -2.89 -14.69 -23.58
N PRO A 231 -4.21 -14.85 -23.41
CA PRO A 231 -4.92 -14.87 -22.13
C PRO A 231 -4.55 -16.07 -21.26
N TYR A 232 -4.65 -15.89 -19.94
CA TYR A 232 -4.61 -16.93 -18.93
C TYR A 232 -5.99 -17.04 -18.28
N ASP A 233 -6.49 -18.25 -18.11
CA ASP A 233 -7.65 -18.50 -17.24
C ASP A 233 -7.12 -18.98 -15.87
N LEU A 234 -7.18 -18.09 -14.88
CA LEU A 234 -6.69 -18.36 -13.52
C LEU A 234 -7.79 -18.81 -12.57
N ARG A 235 -9.03 -18.96 -13.05
CA ARG A 235 -10.18 -19.23 -12.19
C ARG A 235 -10.07 -20.66 -11.62
N PRO A 236 -10.08 -20.82 -10.28
CA PRO A 236 -10.18 -22.15 -9.68
C PRO A 236 -11.55 -22.81 -9.89
N ASP A 237 -12.59 -22.02 -10.21
CA ASP A 237 -13.94 -22.49 -10.44
C ASP A 237 -14.54 -21.77 -11.67
N PRO A 238 -14.96 -22.50 -12.72
CA PRO A 238 -15.51 -21.89 -13.93
C PRO A 238 -16.84 -21.16 -13.69
N ASN A 239 -17.52 -21.39 -12.57
CA ASN A 239 -18.76 -20.69 -12.19
C ASN A 239 -18.51 -19.35 -11.49
N MET A 240 -17.26 -18.90 -11.41
CA MET A 240 -16.95 -17.56 -10.90
C MET A 240 -17.43 -16.50 -11.89
N PHE A 241 -18.30 -15.60 -11.42
CA PHE A 241 -18.83 -14.50 -12.23
C PHE A 241 -18.10 -13.18 -11.98
N PHE A 242 -17.30 -13.11 -10.92
CA PHE A 242 -16.50 -11.93 -10.56
C PHE A 242 -15.20 -12.39 -9.90
N SER A 243 -14.08 -11.77 -10.26
CA SER A 243 -12.76 -12.12 -9.77
C SER A 243 -11.87 -10.88 -9.60
N THR A 244 -10.96 -10.95 -8.64
CA THR A 244 -9.89 -9.99 -8.41
C THR A 244 -8.59 -10.74 -8.18
N ILE A 245 -7.48 -10.14 -8.59
CA ILE A 245 -6.15 -10.66 -8.42
C ILE A 245 -5.34 -9.78 -7.47
N ALA A 246 -4.42 -10.38 -6.73
CA ALA A 246 -3.47 -9.69 -5.87
C ALA A 246 -2.24 -10.57 -5.62
N PHE A 247 -1.14 -9.98 -5.19
CA PHE A 247 0.02 -10.74 -4.72
C PHE A 247 -0.06 -10.90 -3.20
N SER A 248 0.11 -12.12 -2.67
CA SER A 248 0.26 -12.34 -1.22
C SER A 248 1.66 -12.09 -0.70
N ASP A 249 2.64 -12.29 -1.57
CA ASP A 249 4.06 -12.00 -1.41
C ASP A 249 4.62 -11.65 -2.80
N ASP A 250 5.91 -11.37 -2.91
CA ASP A 250 6.51 -10.95 -4.18
C ASP A 250 6.38 -11.95 -5.35
N ASN A 251 6.01 -13.21 -5.08
CA ASN A 251 6.06 -14.30 -6.05
C ASN A 251 4.74 -15.06 -6.22
N ARG A 252 3.75 -14.87 -5.35
CA ARG A 252 2.49 -15.64 -5.37
C ARG A 252 1.31 -14.76 -5.73
N LEU A 253 0.87 -14.90 -6.98
CA LEU A 253 -0.38 -14.33 -7.47
C LEU A 253 -1.54 -15.15 -6.91
N ILE A 254 -2.52 -14.48 -6.34
CA ILE A 254 -3.75 -15.07 -5.81
C ILE A 254 -4.90 -14.48 -6.60
N MET A 255 -5.85 -15.33 -6.98
CA MET A 255 -7.15 -14.91 -7.49
C MET A 255 -8.21 -15.21 -6.43
N VAL A 256 -9.03 -14.22 -6.11
CA VAL A 256 -10.20 -14.36 -5.26
C VAL A 256 -11.42 -14.00 -6.09
N GLY A 257 -12.49 -14.77 -6.01
CA GLY A 257 -13.72 -14.41 -6.71
C GLY A 257 -14.97 -15.02 -6.12
N LEU A 258 -16.08 -14.60 -6.71
CA LEU A 258 -17.45 -14.87 -6.27
C LEU A 258 -18.11 -15.84 -7.25
N THR A 259 -18.81 -16.84 -6.71
CA THR A 259 -19.62 -17.79 -7.48
C THR A 259 -21.10 -17.51 -7.28
N GLY A 260 -21.93 -18.00 -8.20
CA GLY A 260 -23.38 -17.79 -8.20
C GLY A 260 -23.77 -16.77 -9.25
N VAL A 261 -24.65 -15.84 -8.90
CA VAL A 261 -25.06 -14.72 -9.75
C VAL A 261 -24.88 -13.40 -8.99
N PRO A 262 -24.73 -12.25 -9.67
CA PRO A 262 -24.56 -10.95 -9.01
C PRO A 262 -25.61 -10.63 -7.94
N GLU A 263 -26.85 -11.08 -8.12
CA GLU A 263 -27.97 -10.88 -7.20
C GLU A 263 -27.98 -11.88 -6.03
N SER A 264 -27.24 -12.99 -6.14
CA SER A 264 -27.21 -14.07 -5.15
C SER A 264 -25.85 -14.77 -5.16
N VAL A 265 -24.92 -14.22 -4.37
CA VAL A 265 -23.58 -14.78 -4.17
C VAL A 265 -23.70 -16.09 -3.39
N SER A 266 -23.21 -17.19 -3.97
CA SER A 266 -23.25 -18.51 -3.34
C SER A 266 -22.02 -18.81 -2.49
N SER A 267 -20.82 -18.39 -2.96
CA SER A 267 -19.58 -18.61 -2.22
C SER A 267 -18.44 -17.69 -2.68
N VAL A 268 -17.38 -17.63 -1.87
CA VAL A 268 -16.09 -17.03 -2.23
C VAL A 268 -15.09 -18.15 -2.50
N LYS A 269 -14.39 -18.09 -3.63
CA LYS A 269 -13.33 -19.02 -4.01
C LYS A 269 -11.98 -18.29 -4.06
N CYS A 270 -10.92 -19.02 -3.74
CA CYS A 270 -9.56 -18.51 -3.76
C CYS A 270 -8.64 -19.54 -4.43
N GLY A 271 -7.93 -19.11 -5.46
CA GLY A 271 -6.91 -19.88 -6.20
C GLY A 271 -5.53 -19.26 -6.00
N LYS A 272 -4.49 -20.10 -5.97
CA LYS A 272 -3.08 -19.72 -5.84
C LYS A 272 -2.28 -20.24 -7.02
#